data_AF-A0A662HEP4-F1
#
_entry.id   AF-A0A662HEP4-F1
#
_cell.length_a   1.000
_cell.length_b   1.000
_cell.length_c   1.000
_cell.angle_alpha   90.00
_cell.angle_beta   90.00
_cell.angle_gamma   90.00
#
_symmetry.space_group_name_H-M   'P 1'
#
loop_
_entity.id
_entity.type
_entity.pdbx_description
1 polymer ?
#
loop_
_entity_poly.entity_id
_entity_poly.type
_entity_poly.pdbx_seq_one_letter_code
_entity_poly.pdbx_strand_id
1 'polypeptide(L)'
;MPEPRTLEVRNPEEALNALSRILSSKQGGKKVRRGGCDLRRLDEEGSTYELVATYVYKPGRFSKERSVVVVLPLKRSPDGIYRGDLGEAVFRILVDKKGSLEEEWSGNLKDAEGKIPDVAKMYLEDMNDLVES
;
A
#
# COMPACT_ATOMS: atom_id res chain seq x y z
N MET A 1 16.84 9.60 -12.54
CA MET A 1 16.10 8.57 -11.80
C MET A 1 15.74 9.18 -10.46
N PRO A 2 14.46 9.20 -10.03
CA PRO A 2 14.15 9.59 -8.66
C PRO A 2 14.84 8.60 -7.71
N GLU A 3 15.42 9.11 -6.62
CA GLU A 3 16.09 8.28 -5.63
C GLU A 3 15.09 7.28 -5.01
N PRO A 4 15.50 6.01 -4.76
CA PRO A 4 14.65 5.06 -4.06
C PRO A 4 14.33 5.63 -2.68
N ARG A 5 13.05 5.86 -2.43
CA ARG A 5 12.58 6.33 -1.12
C ARG A 5 12.39 5.11 -0.23
N THR A 6 13.11 5.09 0.89
CA THR A 6 13.01 4.07 1.92
C THR A 6 12.15 4.60 3.07
N LEU A 7 11.17 3.82 3.49
CA LEU A 7 10.47 4.02 4.76
C LEU A 7 11.27 3.34 5.87
N GLU A 8 11.67 4.11 6.87
CA GLU A 8 12.32 3.60 8.08
C GLU A 8 11.33 3.55 9.25
N VAL A 9 11.18 2.39 9.87
CA VAL A 9 10.20 2.14 10.93
C VAL A 9 10.90 1.51 12.13
N ARG A 10 10.86 2.19 13.28
CA ARG A 10 11.36 1.60 14.54
C ARG A 10 10.33 0.66 15.18
N ASN A 11 9.06 1.02 15.08
CA ASN A 11 7.94 0.24 15.60
C ASN A 11 6.88 0.03 14.50
N PRO A 12 6.76 -1.19 13.94
CA PRO A 12 5.78 -1.50 12.91
C PRO A 12 4.33 -1.16 13.27
N GLU A 13 3.94 -1.31 14.54
CA GLU A 13 2.59 -0.99 14.99
C GLU A 13 2.35 0.52 15.03
N GLU A 14 3.35 1.33 15.38
CA GLU A 14 3.26 2.79 15.30
C GLU A 14 3.13 3.24 13.85
N ALA A 15 3.88 2.63 12.91
CA ALA A 15 3.74 2.91 11.49
C ALA A 15 2.34 2.54 10.97
N LEU A 16 1.77 1.41 11.39
CA LEU A 16 0.39 1.04 11.07
C LEU A 16 -0.60 2.10 11.58
N ASN A 17 -0.44 2.55 12.83
CA ASN A 17 -1.31 3.55 13.44
C ASN A 17 -1.21 4.91 12.73
N ALA A 18 0.01 5.33 12.36
CA ALA A 18 0.24 6.54 11.58
C ALA A 18 -0.41 6.43 10.18
N LEU A 19 -0.18 5.32 9.48
CA LEU A 19 -0.82 5.06 8.19
C LEU A 19 -2.34 5.07 8.29
N SER A 20 -2.92 4.46 9.33
CA SER A 20 -4.36 4.47 9.57
C SER A 20 -4.93 5.89 9.71
N ARG A 21 -4.21 6.78 10.41
CA ARG A 21 -4.57 8.19 10.53
C ARG A 21 -4.45 8.93 9.20
N ILE A 22 -3.39 8.68 8.44
CA ILE A 22 -3.21 9.26 7.09
C ILE A 22 -4.38 8.85 6.19
N LEU A 23 -4.69 7.55 6.16
CA LEU A 23 -5.74 7.02 5.29
C LEU A 23 -7.15 7.52 5.64
N SER A 24 -7.42 7.73 6.93
CA SER A 24 -8.72 8.21 7.41
C SER A 24 -8.89 9.73 7.34
N SER A 25 -7.80 10.50 7.43
CA SER A 25 -7.85 11.97 7.44
C SER A 25 -8.03 12.61 6.06
N LYS A 26 -7.67 11.89 4.99
CA LYS A 26 -7.72 12.41 3.61
C LYS A 26 -8.91 11.84 2.84
N GLN A 27 -9.84 12.71 2.41
CA GLN A 27 -10.84 12.29 1.41
C GLN A 27 -10.13 11.81 0.13
N GLY A 28 -10.53 10.64 -0.35
CA GLY A 28 -10.06 10.13 -1.65
C GLY A 28 -10.51 11.01 -2.82
N GLY A 29 -9.95 10.75 -4.00
CA GLY A 29 -10.38 11.36 -5.25
C GLY A 29 -11.64 10.71 -5.83
N LYS A 30 -12.17 11.26 -6.93
CA LYS A 30 -13.36 10.71 -7.62
C LYS A 30 -13.20 9.27 -8.12
N LYS A 31 -11.96 8.85 -8.40
CA LYS A 31 -11.63 7.52 -8.92
C LYS A 31 -11.04 6.57 -7.88
N VAL A 32 -10.44 7.09 -6.81
CA VAL A 32 -9.73 6.30 -5.81
C VAL A 32 -10.13 6.78 -4.43
N ARG A 33 -10.65 5.87 -3.62
CA ARG A 33 -10.93 6.10 -2.20
C ARG A 33 -9.93 5.30 -1.37
N ARG A 34 -9.47 5.89 -0.27
CA ARG A 34 -8.67 5.19 0.72
C ARG A 34 -9.58 4.26 1.50
N GLY A 35 -9.14 3.01 1.65
CA GLY A 35 -9.83 1.98 2.43
C GLY A 35 -9.24 1.93 3.83
N GLY A 36 -8.62 0.80 4.17
CA GLY A 36 -7.93 0.59 5.44
C GLY A 36 -6.49 0.16 5.24
N CYS A 37 -5.82 -0.07 6.36
CA CYS A 37 -4.48 -0.64 6.41
C CYS A 37 -4.42 -1.79 7.40
N ASP A 38 -3.43 -2.66 7.22
CA ASP A 38 -3.15 -3.78 8.10
C ASP A 38 -1.63 -4.00 8.20
N LEU A 39 -1.20 -4.71 9.23
CA LEU A 39 0.18 -5.11 9.43
C LEU A 39 0.23 -6.62 9.60
N ARG A 40 0.94 -7.28 8.68
CA ARG A 40 1.09 -8.73 8.72
C ARG A 40 2.51 -9.12 9.04
N ARG A 41 2.70 -9.90 10.11
CA ARG A 41 3.98 -10.52 10.43
C ARG A 41 4.19 -11.74 9.52
N LEU A 42 5.35 -11.83 8.87
CA LEU A 42 5.65 -12.92 7.93
C LEU A 42 6.46 -14.06 8.54
N ASP A 43 7.08 -13.85 9.70
CA ASP A 43 7.88 -14.86 10.38
C ASP A 43 7.72 -14.81 11.90
N GLU A 44 7.96 -15.94 12.56
CA GLU A 44 7.85 -16.08 14.02
C GLU A 44 8.90 -15.27 14.79
N GLU A 45 9.98 -14.85 14.14
CA GLU A 45 11.05 -14.03 14.72
C GLU A 45 10.72 -12.53 14.71
N GLY A 46 9.74 -12.13 13.90
CA GLY A 46 9.36 -10.74 13.66
C GLY A 46 10.42 -9.98 12.87
N SER A 47 11.22 -10.67 12.06
CA SER A 47 12.23 -10.05 11.21
C SER A 47 11.63 -9.37 9.98
N THR A 48 10.45 -9.82 9.54
CA THR A 48 9.77 -9.31 8.36
C THR A 48 8.31 -9.05 8.62
N TYR A 49 7.86 -7.86 8.19
CA TYR A 49 6.45 -7.46 8.18
C TYR A 49 6.02 -7.06 6.78
N GLU A 50 4.72 -7.13 6.52
CA GLU A 50 4.06 -6.50 5.38
C GLU A 50 3.18 -5.38 5.92
N LEU A 51 3.46 -4.14 5.50
CA LEU A 51 2.54 -3.04 5.69
C LEU A 51 1.58 -3.03 4.51
N VAL A 52 0.29 -3.20 4.81
CA VAL A 52 -0.76 -3.37 3.79
C VAL A 52 -1.63 -2.11 3.77
N ALA A 53 -1.90 -1.58 2.58
CA ALA A 53 -2.86 -0.52 2.35
C ALA A 53 -3.88 -0.96 1.31
N THR A 54 -5.16 -0.67 1.55
CA THR A 54 -6.25 -1.00 0.63
C THR A 54 -6.86 0.29 0.07
N TYR A 55 -7.06 0.32 -1.24
CA TYR A 55 -7.73 1.39 -1.96
C TYR A 55 -8.95 0.84 -2.70
N VAL A 56 -10.00 1.63 -2.84
CA VAL A 56 -11.13 1.33 -3.70
C VAL A 56 -10.99 2.13 -4.99
N TYR A 57 -10.84 1.44 -6.10
CA TYR A 57 -10.60 2.02 -7.42
C TYR A 57 -11.81 1.87 -8.35
N LYS A 58 -12.23 2.97 -8.97
CA LYS A 58 -13.30 3.01 -9.96
C LYS A 58 -12.76 3.64 -11.26
N PRO A 59 -12.38 2.83 -12.28
CA PRO A 59 -11.69 3.34 -13.48
C PRO A 59 -12.57 4.22 -14.36
N GLY A 60 -13.90 4.07 -14.28
CA GLY A 60 -14.85 4.83 -15.08
C GLY A 60 -16.24 4.91 -14.45
N ARG A 61 -17.07 5.83 -14.94
CA ARG A 61 -18.42 6.11 -14.39
C ARG A 61 -19.30 4.85 -14.29
N PHE A 62 -19.22 3.99 -15.31
CA PHE A 62 -19.99 2.75 -15.44
C PHE A 62 -19.20 1.49 -15.04
N SER A 63 -17.93 1.64 -14.68
CA SER A 63 -17.10 0.50 -14.25
C SER A 63 -17.50 0.08 -12.84
N LYS A 64 -17.41 -1.23 -12.57
CA LYS A 64 -17.48 -1.74 -11.21
C LYS A 64 -16.28 -1.24 -10.39
N GLU A 65 -16.52 -1.02 -9.10
CA GLU A 65 -15.42 -0.77 -8.16
C GLU A 65 -14.55 -2.01 -8.04
N ARG A 66 -13.26 -1.78 -7.77
CA ARG A 66 -12.24 -2.80 -7.59
C ARG A 66 -11.51 -2.49 -6.29
N SER A 67 -11.13 -3.52 -5.56
CA SER A 67 -10.25 -3.35 -4.40
C SER A 67 -8.81 -3.45 -4.89
N VAL A 68 -7.97 -2.49 -4.53
CA VAL A 68 -6.53 -2.56 -4.80
C VAL A 68 -5.81 -2.70 -3.47
N VAL A 69 -5.17 -3.82 -3.26
CA VAL A 69 -4.35 -4.09 -2.09
C VAL A 69 -2.90 -3.83 -2.46
N VAL A 70 -2.24 -2.97 -1.70
CA VAL A 70 -0.83 -2.62 -1.86
C VAL A 70 -0.08 -3.14 -0.66
N VAL A 71 0.97 -3.90 -0.92
CA VAL A 71 1.78 -4.57 0.10
C VAL A 71 3.20 -4.02 0.02
N LEU A 72 3.68 -3.42 1.10
CA LEU A 72 5.05 -2.95 1.26
C LEU A 72 5.79 -3.88 2.23
N PRO A 73 6.79 -4.65 1.76
CA PRO A 73 7.65 -5.43 2.64
C PRO A 73 8.52 -4.53 3.52
N LEU A 74 8.56 -4.83 4.82
CA LEU A 74 9.40 -4.20 5.82
C LEU A 74 10.37 -5.24 6.39
N LYS A 75 11.66 -5.06 6.17
CA LYS A 75 12.70 -5.99 6.64
C LYS A 75 13.50 -5.38 7.77
N ARG A 76 13.69 -6.11 8.87
CA ARG A 76 14.51 -5.69 9.99
C ARG A 76 15.97 -5.69 9.59
N SER A 77 16.60 -4.55 9.73
CA SER A 77 18.04 -4.38 9.53
C SER A 77 18.82 -4.69 10.82
N PRO A 78 20.14 -4.89 10.76
CA PRO A 78 20.96 -5.22 11.93
C PRO A 78 20.95 -4.18 13.05
N ASP A 79 20.66 -2.92 12.73
CA ASP A 79 20.46 -1.83 13.69
C ASP A 79 19.10 -1.87 14.41
N GLY A 80 18.28 -2.89 14.10
CA GLY A 80 16.97 -3.11 14.68
C GLY A 80 15.85 -2.31 14.03
N ILE A 81 16.13 -1.47 13.02
CA ILE A 81 15.16 -0.66 12.29
C ILE A 81 14.59 -1.47 11.12
N TYR A 82 13.28 -1.40 10.92
CA TYR A 82 12.63 -1.99 9.75
C TYR A 82 12.71 -1.02 8.58
N ARG A 83 13.06 -1.53 7.39
CA ARG A 83 13.18 -0.74 6.17
C ARG A 83 12.32 -1.35 5.06
N GLY A 84 11.58 -0.51 4.37
CA GLY A 84 10.84 -0.87 3.16
C GLY A 84 11.18 0.09 2.02
N ASP A 85 11.58 -0.45 0.88
CA ASP A 85 11.71 0.33 -0.35
C ASP A 85 10.32 0.51 -0.96
N LEU A 86 9.88 1.77 -1.11
CA LEU A 86 8.57 2.07 -1.67
C LEU A 86 8.41 1.53 -3.10
N GLY A 87 9.50 1.35 -3.84
CA GLY A 87 9.52 0.74 -5.17
C GLY A 87 9.31 -0.78 -5.19
N GLU A 88 9.58 -1.48 -4.07
CA GLU A 88 9.33 -2.92 -3.92
C GLU A 88 7.87 -3.25 -3.62
N ALA A 89 7.00 -2.24 -3.49
CA ALA A 89 5.59 -2.46 -3.21
C ALA A 89 4.89 -3.23 -4.32
N VAL A 90 4.07 -4.21 -3.90
CA VAL A 90 3.27 -5.05 -4.79
C VAL A 90 1.82 -4.60 -4.75
N PHE A 91 1.28 -4.27 -5.91
CA PHE A 91 -0.11 -3.87 -6.11
C PHE A 91 -0.90 -5.07 -6.62
N ARG A 92 -2.07 -5.33 -6.04
CA ARG A 92 -2.99 -6.41 -6.44
C ARG A 92 -4.39 -5.85 -6.66
N ILE A 93 -4.95 -6.04 -7.84
CA ILE A 93 -6.33 -5.70 -8.14
C ILE A 93 -7.19 -6.92 -7.85
N LEU A 94 -8.08 -6.80 -6.86
CA LEU A 94 -9.06 -7.80 -6.49
C LEU A 94 -10.44 -7.38 -7.00
N VAL A 95 -11.14 -8.33 -7.62
CA VAL A 95 -12.51 -8.15 -8.13
C VAL A 95 -13.44 -9.21 -7.55
N ASP A 96 -14.65 -8.79 -7.20
CA ASP A 96 -15.70 -9.73 -6.79
C ASP A 96 -16.21 -10.49 -8.01
N LYS A 97 -15.99 -11.80 -7.99
CA LYS A 97 -16.64 -12.76 -8.88
C LYS A 97 -17.48 -13.72 -8.05
N LYS A 98 -18.80 -13.50 -8.09
CA LYS A 98 -19.80 -14.39 -7.48
C LYS A 98 -19.60 -14.57 -5.96
N GLY A 99 -19.22 -13.52 -5.25
CA GLY A 99 -19.03 -13.55 -3.80
C GLY A 99 -17.64 -13.99 -3.34
N SER A 100 -16.71 -14.20 -4.28
CA SER A 100 -15.28 -14.43 -3.99
C SER A 100 -14.44 -13.30 -4.57
N LEU A 101 -13.46 -12.82 -3.81
CA LEU A 101 -12.45 -11.89 -4.31
C LEU A 101 -11.39 -12.68 -5.08
N GLU A 102 -11.29 -12.42 -6.38
CA GLU A 102 -10.25 -12.99 -7.23
C GLU A 102 -9.25 -11.92 -7.66
N GLU A 103 -7.97 -12.29 -7.71
CA GLU A 103 -6.93 -11.44 -8.28
C GLU A 103 -7.10 -11.33 -9.80
N GLU A 104 -7.32 -10.11 -10.30
CA GLU A 104 -7.35 -9.81 -11.74
C GLU A 104 -5.95 -9.50 -12.27
N TRP A 105 -5.11 -8.89 -11.43
CA TRP A 105 -3.78 -8.42 -11.82
C TRP A 105 -2.91 -8.15 -10.60
N SER A 106 -1.60 -8.40 -10.74
CA SER A 106 -0.57 -7.98 -9.79
C SER A 106 0.63 -7.37 -10.52
N GLY A 107 1.30 -6.40 -9.90
CA GLY A 107 2.54 -5.82 -10.41
C GLY A 107 3.27 -4.97 -9.37
N ASN A 108 4.49 -4.56 -9.69
CA ASN A 108 5.25 -3.62 -8.84
C ASN A 108 4.76 -2.17 -9.05
N LEU A 109 5.35 -1.23 -8.31
CA LEU A 109 5.02 0.20 -8.44
C LEU A 109 5.12 0.71 -9.89
N LYS A 110 6.19 0.37 -10.61
CA LYS A 110 6.40 0.81 -11.99
C LYS A 110 5.32 0.29 -12.94
N ASP A 111 4.89 -0.95 -12.77
CA ASP A 111 3.79 -1.51 -13.56
C ASP A 111 2.45 -0.85 -13.17
N ALA A 112 2.26 -0.55 -11.88
CA ALA A 112 1.08 0.12 -11.36
C ALA A 112 0.94 1.56 -11.85
N GLU A 113 2.04 2.30 -12.01
CA GLU A 113 2.05 3.64 -12.61
C GLU A 113 1.48 3.64 -14.04
N GLY A 114 1.68 2.55 -14.80
CA GLY A 114 1.08 2.38 -16.13
C GLY A 114 -0.36 1.87 -16.08
N LYS A 115 -0.68 0.96 -15.16
CA LYS A 115 -1.97 0.24 -15.13
C LYS A 115 -3.07 0.95 -14.34
N ILE A 116 -2.72 1.52 -13.19
CA ILE A 116 -3.60 2.18 -12.22
C ILE A 116 -2.95 3.45 -11.66
N PRO A 117 -2.59 4.43 -12.52
CA PRO A 117 -1.81 5.62 -12.15
C PRO A 117 -2.42 6.41 -10.98
N ASP A 118 -3.75 6.50 -10.94
CA ASP A 118 -4.46 7.21 -9.87
C ASP A 118 -4.21 6.56 -8.49
N VAL A 119 -4.07 5.24 -8.43
CA VAL A 119 -3.80 4.49 -7.18
C VAL A 119 -2.31 4.54 -6.84
N ALA A 120 -1.42 4.36 -7.82
CA ALA A 120 0.02 4.43 -7.61
C ALA A 120 0.44 5.81 -7.06
N LYS A 121 -0.12 6.89 -7.63
CA LYS A 121 0.08 8.25 -7.14
C LYS A 121 -0.41 8.41 -5.69
N MET A 122 -1.61 7.91 -5.39
CA MET A 122 -2.18 8.03 -4.04
C MET A 122 -1.37 7.26 -2.99
N TYR A 123 -0.93 6.06 -3.35
CA TYR A 123 -0.01 5.29 -2.51
C TYR A 123 1.27 6.05 -2.20
N LEU A 124 1.90 6.65 -3.21
CA LEU A 124 3.12 7.43 -3.00
C LEU A 124 2.86 8.66 -2.13
N GLU A 125 1.75 9.37 -2.32
CA GLU A 125 1.35 10.48 -1.44
C GLU A 125 1.24 10.02 0.02
N ASP A 126 0.49 8.94 0.27
CA ASP A 126 0.24 8.44 1.63
C ASP A 126 1.51 7.90 2.30
N MET A 127 2.39 7.22 1.55
CA MET A 127 3.68 6.76 2.08
C MET A 127 4.65 7.91 2.32
N ASN A 128 4.61 8.96 1.50
CA ASN A 128 5.44 10.15 1.75
C ASN A 128 5.01 10.87 3.02
N ASP A 129 3.71 11.00 3.28
CA ASP A 129 3.26 11.56 4.57
C ASP A 129 3.71 10.70 5.74
N LEU A 130 3.75 9.37 5.57
CA LEU A 130 4.21 8.43 6.60
C LEU A 130 5.72 8.54 6.84
N VAL A 131 6.51 8.83 5.81
CA VAL A 131 7.95 9.10 5.94
C VAL A 131 8.21 10.42 6.66
N GLU A 132 7.32 11.40 6.49
CA GLU A 132 7.44 12.74 7.06
C GLU A 132 6.80 12.90 8.46
N SER A 133 6.09 11.88 8.96
CA SER A 133 5.40 11.89 10.27
C SER A 133 6.28 11.49 11.44
#